data_AF-A0A2I0NCL3-F1
#
_entry.id   AF-A0A2I0NCL3-F1
#
_cell.length_a   1.000
_cell.length_b   1.000
_cell.length_c   1.000
_cell.angle_alpha   90.00
_cell.angle_beta   90.00
_cell.angle_gamma   90.00
#
_symmetry.space_group_name_H-M   'P 1'
#
loop_
_entity.id
_entity.type
_entity.pdbx_description
1 polymer ?
#
loop_
_entity_poly.entity_id
_entity_poly.type
_entity_poly.pdbx_seq_one_letter_code
_entity_poly.pdbx_strand_id
1 'polypeptide(L)'
;YKEALKKHSSDWHKLYPFLLATGNPEVAKFNYPHVPLLGTRIFRKSPGAYDSTRPLEEQFEITANVSTLLNFNVKLISRDKMDIQKGDLLFFQRDDSLDMPYHSMIYNGSESLIYHTGPLPGKPGGEVRKVEWETLAGHPDRAWHPKPDNPHFLGIYRFKILL
;
A
#
# COMPACT_ATOMS: atom_id res chain seq x y z
N TYR A 1 -5.68 2.18 0.25
CA TYR A 1 -6.62 3.19 0.81
C TYR A 1 -8.10 2.97 0.45
N LYS A 2 -8.49 2.09 -0.49
CA LYS A 2 -9.90 1.91 -0.89
C LYS A 2 -10.90 1.76 0.27
N GLU A 3 -10.62 0.84 1.20
CA GLU A 3 -11.52 0.60 2.34
C GLU A 3 -11.68 1.83 3.23
N ALA A 4 -10.62 2.61 3.43
CA ALA A 4 -10.68 3.85 4.22
C ALA A 4 -11.56 4.95 3.59
N LEU A 5 -11.90 4.84 2.30
CA LEU A 5 -12.81 5.76 1.62
C LEU A 5 -14.26 5.29 1.67
N LYS A 6 -14.55 4.09 2.20
CA LYS A 6 -15.93 3.64 2.38
C LYS A 6 -16.50 4.29 3.64
N LYS A 7 -17.83 4.44 3.65
CA LYS A 7 -18.54 4.73 4.88
C LYS A 7 -18.48 3.48 5.78
N HIS A 8 -17.94 3.61 6.99
CA HIS A 8 -17.90 2.52 7.96
C HIS A 8 -19.24 2.43 8.71
N SER A 9 -20.30 2.07 7.99
CA SER A 9 -21.65 1.88 8.56
C SER A 9 -21.70 0.68 9.50
N SER A 10 -22.81 0.51 10.22
CA SER A 10 -23.08 -0.69 11.02
C SER A 10 -22.97 -1.97 10.20
N ASP A 11 -23.46 -1.98 8.96
CA ASP A 11 -23.33 -3.14 8.06
C ASP A 11 -21.89 -3.39 7.62
N TRP A 12 -21.09 -2.35 7.42
CA TRP A 12 -19.65 -2.51 7.17
C TRP A 12 -18.96 -3.14 8.38
N HIS A 13 -19.26 -2.70 9.59
CA HIS A 13 -18.69 -3.27 10.82
C HIS A 13 -19.06 -4.75 11.03
N LYS A 14 -20.25 -5.18 10.60
CA LYS A 14 -20.63 -6.61 10.64
C LYS A 14 -19.71 -7.49 9.78
N LEU A 15 -19.12 -6.95 8.71
CA LEU A 15 -18.16 -7.67 7.86
C LEU A 15 -16.78 -7.80 8.53
N TYR A 16 -16.47 -6.92 9.48
CA TYR A 16 -15.18 -6.86 10.17
C TYR A 16 -15.36 -6.83 11.68
N PRO A 17 -15.95 -7.88 12.28
CA PRO A 17 -16.34 -7.89 13.70
C PRO A 17 -15.15 -7.79 14.67
N PHE A 18 -13.94 -8.06 14.18
CA PHE A 18 -12.68 -7.98 14.92
C PHE A 18 -12.07 -6.56 14.95
N LEU A 19 -12.59 -5.62 14.14
CA LEU A 19 -12.13 -4.23 14.18
C LEU A 19 -12.80 -3.52 15.36
N LEU A 20 -12.04 -3.32 16.43
CA LEU A 20 -12.42 -2.43 17.50
C LEU A 20 -12.57 -1.01 16.94
N ALA A 21 -13.55 -0.25 17.44
CA ALA A 21 -13.72 1.15 17.05
C ALA A 21 -12.42 1.91 17.34
N THR A 22 -11.66 2.21 16.29
CA THR A 22 -10.26 2.66 16.41
C THR A 22 -10.10 4.14 16.77
N GLY A 23 -11.21 4.85 17.01
CA GLY A 23 -11.22 6.29 17.28
C GLY A 23 -10.70 7.17 16.15
N ASN A 24 -10.33 6.59 15.00
CA ASN A 24 -9.87 7.33 13.84
C ASN A 24 -11.05 8.08 13.20
N PRO A 25 -10.85 9.34 12.77
CA PRO A 25 -11.89 10.10 12.10
C PRO A 25 -12.23 9.47 10.75
N GLU A 26 -13.51 9.56 10.38
CA GLU A 26 -13.99 9.17 9.05
C GLU A 26 -13.43 10.08 7.94
N VAL A 27 -13.15 9.51 6.77
CA VAL A 27 -12.74 10.29 5.61
C VAL A 27 -13.98 10.95 4.99
N ALA A 28 -14.27 12.19 5.37
CA ALA A 28 -15.47 12.89 4.89
C ALA A 28 -15.36 13.39 3.43
N LYS A 29 -14.14 13.64 2.95
CA LYS A 29 -13.89 14.30 1.65
C LYS A 29 -14.27 13.42 0.45
N PHE A 30 -14.14 12.10 0.56
CA PHE A 30 -14.38 11.15 -0.53
C PHE A 30 -15.13 9.93 -0.01
N ASN A 31 -16.11 9.45 -0.79
CA ASN A 31 -16.95 8.31 -0.42
C ASN A 31 -16.94 7.28 -1.55
N TYR A 32 -16.20 6.18 -1.40
CA TYR A 32 -16.25 5.05 -2.32
C TYR A 32 -17.58 4.30 -2.16
N PRO A 33 -18.25 3.87 -3.25
CA PRO A 33 -17.82 3.87 -4.66
C PRO A 33 -18.14 5.15 -5.45
N HIS A 34 -18.65 6.19 -4.81
CA HIS A 34 -19.08 7.44 -5.42
C HIS A 34 -18.00 8.54 -5.34
N VAL A 35 -16.75 8.20 -5.67
CA VAL A 35 -15.67 9.20 -5.72
C VAL A 35 -15.92 10.11 -6.93
N PRO A 36 -15.98 11.45 -6.76
CA PRO A 36 -16.20 12.36 -7.89
C PRO A 36 -15.21 12.10 -9.03
N LEU A 37 -15.71 12.09 -10.27
CA LEU A 37 -14.98 11.77 -11.51
C LEU A 37 -14.48 10.32 -11.65
N LEU A 38 -14.01 9.70 -10.57
CA LEU A 38 -13.32 8.41 -10.62
C LEU A 38 -14.24 7.20 -10.36
N GLY A 39 -15.37 7.40 -9.66
CA GLY A 39 -16.26 6.34 -9.23
C GLY A 39 -15.49 5.24 -8.47
N THR A 40 -15.47 4.03 -9.03
CA THR A 40 -14.75 2.88 -8.47
C THR A 40 -13.28 2.79 -8.89
N ARG A 41 -12.86 3.51 -9.93
CA ARG A 41 -11.53 3.46 -10.54
C ARG A 41 -10.59 4.47 -9.90
N ILE A 42 -10.21 4.19 -8.66
CA ILE A 42 -9.50 5.16 -7.80
C ILE A 42 -7.97 5.05 -7.84
N PHE A 43 -7.40 4.11 -8.61
CA PHE A 43 -5.95 3.94 -8.74
C PHE A 43 -5.49 4.37 -10.13
N ARG A 44 -4.52 5.29 -10.21
CA ARG A 44 -3.88 5.67 -11.47
C ARG A 44 -3.11 4.46 -12.03
N LYS A 45 -3.20 4.19 -13.34
CA LYS A 45 -2.49 3.08 -14.01
C LYS A 45 -1.60 3.51 -15.19
N SER A 46 -1.62 4.79 -15.56
CA SER A 46 -0.82 5.32 -16.66
C SER A 46 -0.25 6.71 -16.32
N PRO A 47 0.85 7.13 -16.96
CA PRO A 47 1.51 8.40 -16.67
C PRO A 47 0.67 9.62 -17.08
N GLY A 48 1.13 10.83 -16.72
CA GLY A 48 0.55 12.10 -17.13
C GLY A 48 -0.48 12.70 -16.17
N ALA A 49 -1.09 13.82 -16.58
CA ALA A 49 -2.21 14.45 -15.88
C ALA A 49 -3.53 13.72 -16.21
N TYR A 50 -4.61 14.00 -15.45
CA TYR A 50 -5.94 13.50 -15.81
C TYR A 50 -6.42 14.19 -17.09
N ASP A 51 -6.91 13.39 -18.03
CA ASP A 51 -7.47 13.86 -19.29
C ASP A 51 -8.94 13.44 -19.39
N SER A 52 -9.85 14.42 -19.32
CA SER A 52 -11.29 14.19 -19.40
C SER A 52 -11.77 13.78 -20.79
N THR A 53 -10.93 13.89 -21.82
CA THR A 53 -11.27 13.49 -23.19
C THR A 53 -11.01 12.00 -23.45
N ARG A 54 -10.26 11.35 -22.58
CA ARG A 54 -9.90 9.93 -22.69
C ARG A 54 -10.75 9.05 -21.77
N PRO A 55 -11.03 7.80 -22.15
CA PRO A 55 -11.73 6.86 -21.27
C PRO A 55 -11.04 6.71 -19.91
N LEU A 56 -11.84 6.59 -18.85
CA LEU A 56 -11.33 6.54 -17.47
C LEU A 56 -10.52 5.26 -17.23
N GLU A 57 -10.95 4.14 -17.80
CA GLU A 57 -10.34 2.80 -17.72
C GLU A 57 -8.95 2.71 -18.38
N GLU A 58 -8.59 3.65 -19.26
CA GLU A 58 -7.24 3.78 -19.79
C GLU A 58 -6.29 4.48 -18.82
N GLN A 59 -6.85 5.26 -17.89
CA GLN A 59 -6.09 6.11 -16.97
C GLN A 59 -6.11 5.59 -15.53
N PHE A 60 -7.18 4.89 -15.16
CA PHE A 60 -7.45 4.43 -13.81
C PHE A 60 -8.03 3.01 -13.74
N GLU A 61 -7.75 2.34 -12.62
CA GLU A 61 -8.17 0.98 -12.32
C GLU A 61 -8.89 0.88 -10.97
N ILE A 62 -9.68 -0.17 -10.81
CA ILE A 62 -10.37 -0.48 -9.55
C ILE A 62 -9.39 -0.95 -8.48
N THR A 63 -8.37 -1.72 -8.84
CA THR A 63 -7.31 -2.23 -7.97
C THR A 63 -5.94 -1.92 -8.56
N ALA A 64 -4.90 -1.97 -7.74
CA ALA A 64 -3.53 -1.81 -8.19
C ALA A 64 -2.67 -2.90 -7.57
N ASN A 65 -1.84 -3.54 -8.40
CA ASN A 65 -0.74 -4.37 -7.93
C ASN A 65 0.42 -3.46 -7.44
N VAL A 66 1.46 -4.07 -6.87
CA VAL A 66 2.58 -3.35 -6.27
C VAL A 66 3.31 -2.46 -7.30
N SER A 67 3.53 -2.96 -8.52
CA SER A 67 4.18 -2.19 -9.59
C SER A 67 3.35 -0.96 -9.99
N THR A 68 2.04 -1.12 -10.19
CA THR A 68 1.13 0.00 -10.51
C THR A 68 1.05 1.01 -9.37
N LEU A 69 1.05 0.55 -8.11
CA LEU A 69 1.09 1.44 -6.95
C LEU A 69 2.36 2.28 -6.95
N LEU A 70 3.52 1.63 -7.05
CA LEU A 70 4.84 2.25 -7.04
C LEU A 70 4.99 3.29 -8.15
N ASN A 71 4.62 2.93 -9.36
CA ASN A 71 4.81 3.79 -10.53
C ASN A 71 3.88 5.01 -10.56
N PHE A 72 2.65 4.88 -10.07
CA PHE A 72 1.62 5.89 -10.36
C PHE A 72 0.95 6.50 -9.14
N ASN A 73 0.89 5.81 -8.00
CA ASN A 73 0.00 6.18 -6.89
C ASN A 73 0.73 6.69 -5.64
N VAL A 74 2.06 6.62 -5.62
CA VAL A 74 2.88 7.01 -4.48
C VAL A 74 4.01 7.96 -4.87
N LYS A 75 4.54 8.69 -3.89
CA LYS A 75 5.71 9.57 -4.03
C LYS A 75 6.80 9.11 -3.06
N LEU A 76 8.04 9.01 -3.54
CA LEU A 76 9.19 8.72 -2.69
C LEU A 76 9.33 9.83 -1.62
N ILE A 77 9.45 9.41 -0.37
CA ILE A 77 9.73 10.29 0.78
C ILE A 77 11.22 10.26 1.09
N SER A 78 11.76 9.08 1.36
CA SER A 78 13.17 8.89 1.70
C SER A 78 13.57 7.42 1.53
N ARG A 79 14.87 7.13 1.58
CA ARG A 79 15.39 5.78 1.82
C ARG A 79 15.81 5.57 3.28
N ASP A 80 15.73 6.62 4.10
CA ASP A 80 15.96 6.60 5.54
C ASP A 80 14.65 6.67 6.32
N LYS A 81 14.64 6.03 7.48
CA LYS A 81 13.45 5.92 8.34
C LYS A 81 12.96 7.26 8.92
N MET A 82 13.79 8.29 8.96
CA MET A 82 13.58 9.49 9.79
C MET A 82 12.21 10.16 9.63
N ASP A 83 11.69 10.24 8.40
CA ASP A 83 10.43 10.95 8.09
C ASP A 83 9.22 10.02 7.87
N ILE A 84 9.33 8.75 8.27
CA ILE A 84 8.27 7.77 8.08
C ILE A 84 7.05 8.11 8.94
N GLN A 85 5.86 8.03 8.34
CA GLN A 85 4.59 8.22 9.01
C GLN A 85 3.73 6.97 8.90
N LYS A 86 2.83 6.79 9.87
CA LYS A 86 1.83 5.72 9.83
C LYS A 86 1.07 5.80 8.50
N GLY A 87 1.02 4.69 7.78
CA GLY A 87 0.41 4.57 6.46
C GLY A 87 1.38 4.73 5.28
N ASP A 88 2.63 5.14 5.52
CA ASP A 88 3.68 5.09 4.49
C ASP A 88 4.02 3.63 4.13
N LEU A 89 4.49 3.45 2.90
CA LEU A 89 4.77 2.16 2.30
C LEU A 89 6.27 1.97 2.10
N LEU A 90 6.77 0.80 2.44
CA LEU A 90 8.09 0.34 2.04
C LEU A 90 7.95 -0.50 0.79
N PHE A 91 8.82 -0.28 -0.20
CA PHE A 91 8.88 -1.08 -1.40
C PHE A 91 10.22 -1.80 -1.53
N PHE A 92 10.15 -3.06 -1.92
CA PHE A 92 11.30 -3.88 -2.24
C PHE A 92 11.17 -4.42 -3.67
N GLN A 93 12.31 -4.62 -4.34
CA GLN A 93 12.41 -5.35 -5.59
C GLN A 93 13.29 -6.58 -5.39
N ARG A 94 12.79 -7.74 -5.82
CA ARG A 94 13.49 -9.02 -5.78
C ARG A 94 13.48 -9.66 -7.15
N ASP A 95 14.61 -10.26 -7.51
CA ASP A 95 14.79 -10.92 -8.80
C ASP A 95 14.43 -12.42 -8.74
N ASP A 96 14.11 -12.94 -7.56
CA ASP A 96 13.76 -14.35 -7.33
C ASP A 96 12.29 -14.69 -7.64
N SER A 97 11.45 -13.67 -7.86
CA SER A 97 10.07 -13.83 -8.32
C SER A 97 9.86 -13.09 -9.63
N LEU A 98 10.03 -13.81 -10.76
CA LEU A 98 9.87 -13.24 -12.10
C LEU A 98 8.47 -12.66 -12.33
N ASP A 99 7.43 -13.26 -11.75
CA ASP A 99 6.04 -12.84 -11.93
C ASP A 99 5.63 -11.69 -10.99
N MET A 100 6.25 -11.59 -9.80
CA MET A 100 5.93 -10.59 -8.80
C MET A 100 7.21 -10.02 -8.16
N PRO A 101 8.04 -9.30 -8.94
CA PRO A 101 9.35 -8.86 -8.47
C PRO A 101 9.24 -7.77 -7.39
N TYR A 102 8.07 -7.17 -7.18
CA TYR A 102 7.89 -6.10 -6.20
C TYR A 102 7.12 -6.56 -4.97
N HIS A 103 7.60 -6.17 -3.81
CA HIS A 103 6.92 -6.38 -2.53
C HIS A 103 6.66 -5.05 -1.83
N SER A 104 5.52 -4.93 -1.16
CA SER A 104 5.17 -3.74 -0.37
C SER A 104 4.81 -4.11 1.05
N MET A 105 5.27 -3.29 2.00
CA MET A 105 4.85 -3.33 3.40
C MET A 105 4.27 -1.97 3.78
N ILE A 106 3.31 -1.92 4.70
CA ILE A 106 2.76 -0.66 5.24
C ILE A 106 3.24 -0.46 6.67
N TYR A 107 3.78 0.73 6.95
CA TYR A 107 4.17 1.11 8.30
C TYR A 107 2.93 1.42 9.13
N ASN A 108 2.72 0.64 10.19
CA ASN A 108 1.54 0.73 11.04
C ASN A 108 1.70 1.76 12.18
N GLY A 109 2.86 2.42 12.25
CA GLY A 109 3.28 3.18 13.43
C GLY A 109 3.86 2.25 14.51
N SER A 110 4.31 2.86 15.59
CA SER A 110 4.89 2.16 16.74
C SER A 110 5.96 1.15 16.33
N GLU A 111 6.83 1.55 15.39
CA GLU A 111 7.96 0.74 14.94
C GLU A 111 7.58 -0.59 14.27
N SER A 112 6.35 -0.73 13.77
CA SER A 112 5.88 -1.99 13.18
C SER A 112 5.43 -1.83 11.72
N LEU A 113 5.58 -2.91 10.94
CA LEU A 113 5.12 -3.04 9.58
C LEU A 113 4.11 -4.18 9.45
N ILE A 114 3.17 -4.01 8.53
CA ILE A 114 2.24 -5.04 8.11
C ILE A 114 2.51 -5.38 6.64
N TYR A 115 2.57 -6.67 6.32
CA TYR A 115 2.82 -7.14 4.96
C TYR A 115 2.10 -8.47 4.69
N HIS A 116 2.01 -8.83 3.40
CA HIS A 116 1.44 -10.10 2.96
C HIS A 116 2.56 -10.98 2.41
N THR A 117 2.68 -12.24 2.82
CA THR A 117 3.80 -13.10 2.44
C THR A 117 3.85 -13.47 0.96
N GLY A 118 2.75 -13.27 0.24
CA GLY A 118 2.52 -13.94 -1.05
C GLY A 118 2.31 -15.44 -0.86
N PRO A 119 2.22 -16.21 -1.96
CA PRO A 119 2.06 -17.66 -1.89
C PRO A 119 3.18 -18.33 -1.10
N LEU A 120 2.84 -19.23 -0.19
CA LEU A 120 3.77 -20.07 0.56
C LEU A 120 3.55 -21.55 0.21
N PRO A 121 4.55 -22.43 0.38
CA PRO A 121 4.36 -23.88 0.23
C PRO A 121 3.20 -24.38 1.10
N GLY A 122 2.23 -25.05 0.49
CA GLY A 122 1.01 -25.53 1.16
C GLY A 122 0.00 -24.43 1.54
N LYS A 123 0.28 -23.15 1.25
CA LYS A 123 -0.61 -22.01 1.50
C LYS A 123 -0.57 -21.01 0.33
N PRO A 124 -1.22 -21.32 -0.81
CA PRO A 124 -1.16 -20.50 -2.03
C PRO A 124 -1.65 -19.06 -1.83
N GLY A 125 -2.60 -18.86 -0.91
CA GLY A 125 -3.13 -17.54 -0.58
C GLY A 125 -2.22 -16.69 0.30
N GLY A 126 -1.14 -17.25 0.86
CA GLY A 126 -0.28 -16.55 1.80
C GLY A 126 -0.96 -16.17 3.11
N GLU A 127 -0.35 -15.24 3.84
CA GLU A 127 -0.92 -14.64 5.05
C GLU A 127 -0.45 -13.20 5.26
N VAL A 128 -1.21 -12.47 6.07
CA VAL A 128 -0.83 -11.14 6.56
C VAL A 128 -0.05 -11.31 7.87
N ARG A 129 1.11 -10.65 7.96
CA ARG A 129 1.98 -10.66 9.14
C ARG A 129 2.25 -9.24 9.62
N LYS A 130 2.52 -9.13 10.92
CA LYS A 130 3.12 -7.95 11.54
C LYS A 130 4.58 -8.26 11.86
N VAL A 131 5.48 -7.33 11.61
CA VAL A 131 6.90 -7.43 11.96
C VAL A 131 7.36 -6.10 12.55
N GLU A 132 8.17 -6.16 13.61
CA GLU A 132 8.80 -4.97 14.17
C GLU A 132 9.97 -4.54 13.27
N TRP A 133 10.22 -3.23 13.18
CA TRP A 133 11.20 -2.63 12.28
C TRP A 133 12.59 -3.22 12.50
N GLU A 134 13.03 -3.31 13.75
CA GLU A 134 14.35 -3.85 14.09
C GLU A 134 14.46 -5.34 13.75
N THR A 135 13.36 -6.11 13.87
CA THR A 135 13.32 -7.50 13.41
C THR A 135 13.49 -7.60 11.90
N LEU A 136 12.85 -6.71 11.12
CA LEU A 136 13.02 -6.65 9.68
C LEU A 136 14.46 -6.21 9.30
N ALA A 137 15.01 -5.22 10.02
CA ALA A 137 16.37 -4.74 9.79
C ALA A 137 17.45 -5.76 10.17
N GLY A 138 17.14 -6.69 11.08
CA GLY A 138 17.97 -7.83 11.44
C GLY A 138 17.63 -9.14 10.71
N HIS A 139 16.79 -9.08 9.66
CA HIS A 139 16.35 -10.29 8.95
C HIS A 139 17.55 -11.09 8.38
N PRO A 140 17.57 -12.43 8.43
CA PRO A 140 18.70 -13.22 7.93
C PRO A 140 19.02 -12.99 6.44
N ASP A 141 17.98 -12.88 5.63
CA ASP A 141 18.11 -12.43 4.24
C ASP A 141 18.20 -10.89 4.18
N ARG A 142 19.38 -10.40 3.78
CA ARG A 142 19.75 -8.99 3.70
C ARG A 142 18.95 -8.21 2.65
N ALA A 143 18.36 -8.88 1.66
CA ALA A 143 17.52 -8.22 0.66
C ALA A 143 16.28 -7.56 1.30
N TRP A 144 15.87 -8.00 2.50
CA TRP A 144 14.77 -7.40 3.26
C TRP A 144 15.16 -6.24 4.17
N HIS A 145 16.44 -5.88 4.25
CA HIS A 145 16.87 -4.79 5.14
C HIS A 145 16.39 -3.43 4.61
N PRO A 146 15.61 -2.65 5.38
CA PRO A 146 15.09 -1.36 4.94
C PRO A 146 16.16 -0.27 5.14
N LYS A 147 17.26 -0.37 4.39
CA LYS A 147 18.43 0.52 4.51
C LYS A 147 18.77 1.20 3.17
N PRO A 148 19.25 2.45 3.15
CA PRO A 148 19.56 3.18 1.92
C PRO A 148 20.59 2.48 1.00
N ASP A 149 21.50 1.71 1.56
CA ASP A 149 22.56 0.99 0.85
C ASP A 149 22.08 -0.36 0.28
N ASN A 150 20.90 -0.86 0.67
CA ASN A 150 20.33 -2.09 0.13
C ASN A 150 19.70 -1.82 -1.26
N PRO A 151 20.24 -2.39 -2.36
CA PRO A 151 19.69 -2.17 -3.70
C PRO A 151 18.28 -2.76 -3.87
N HIS A 152 17.91 -3.78 -3.08
CA HIS A 152 16.56 -4.34 -3.10
C HIS A 152 15.54 -3.42 -2.43
N PHE A 153 15.97 -2.49 -1.58
CA PHE A 153 15.07 -1.56 -0.91
C PHE A 153 14.90 -0.28 -1.73
N LEU A 154 13.73 -0.15 -2.36
CA LEU A 154 13.41 0.97 -3.24
C LEU A 154 13.09 2.25 -2.47
N GLY A 155 12.86 2.16 -1.15
CA GLY A 155 12.62 3.28 -0.25
C GLY A 155 11.23 3.29 0.39
N ILE A 156 10.95 4.41 1.04
CA ILE A 156 9.71 4.72 1.77
C ILE A 156 8.91 5.71 0.95
N TYR A 157 7.63 5.41 0.75
CA TYR A 157 6.75 6.14 -0.15
C TYR A 157 5.44 6.51 0.54
N ARG A 158 4.90 7.67 0.19
CA ARG A 158 3.58 8.12 0.66
C ARG A 158 2.57 8.09 -0.48
N PHE A 159 1.33 7.70 -0.17
CA PHE A 159 0.25 7.80 -1.14
C PHE A 159 0.05 9.25 -1.60
N LYS A 160 -0.04 9.47 -2.91
CA LYS A 160 -0.27 10.81 -3.50
C LYS A 160 -1.59 11.44 -3.08
N ILE A 161 -2.59 10.64 -2.66
CA ILE A 161 -3.87 11.15 -2.16
C ILE A 161 -3.74 11.88 -0.81
N LEU A 162 -2.60 11.74 -0.13
CA LEU A 162 -2.28 12.40 1.15
C LEU A 162 -1.37 13.62 0.98
N LEU A 163 -1.00 13.97 -0.26
CA LEU A 163 -0.11 15.08 -0.61
C LEU A 163 -0.89 16.18 -1.32
#